data_AF-A0A3D2K791-F1
#
_entry.id   AF-A0A3D2K791-F1
#
_cell.length_a   1.000
_cell.length_b   1.000
_cell.length_c   1.000
_cell.angle_alpha   90.00
_cell.angle_beta   90.00
_cell.angle_gamma   90.00
#
_symmetry.space_group_name_H-M   'P 1'
#
loop_
_entity.id
_entity.type
_entity.pdbx_description
1 polymer ?
#
loop_
_entity_poly.entity_id
_entity_poly.type
_entity_poly.pdbx_seq_one_letter_code
_entity_poly.pdbx_strand_id
1 'polypeptide(L)'
;YLTACALNAEYHVIAAGGWPIYKSKYAPYAIPDYYDNTDLFRNFTPWDHGSFRPDLRVVTLGTNDFSYLADLPEDVQAKEREEVKKRFVAFVKKLLCLGGKIILVYGFFEYPDLGVLTEEVKKEIDSPDLYTLQVQSAASLSDVRAGHPGKKTHRKAFQKLSSFIKRIL
;
A
#
# COMPACT_ATOMS: atom_id res chain seq x y z
N TYR A 1 -3.09 12.09 5.32
CA TYR A 1 -3.55 13.42 5.78
C TYR A 1 -5.06 13.59 5.72
N LEU A 2 -5.70 13.81 4.56
CA LEU A 2 -7.14 14.14 4.50
C LEU A 2 -8.05 13.18 5.28
N THR A 3 -7.79 11.87 5.18
CA THR A 3 -8.51 10.85 5.95
C THR A 3 -8.34 11.01 7.45
N ALA A 4 -7.11 11.24 7.92
CA ALA A 4 -6.82 11.42 9.35
C ALA A 4 -7.51 12.67 9.91
N CYS A 5 -7.47 13.79 9.18
CA CYS A 5 -8.20 15.00 9.56
C CYS A 5 -9.70 14.76 9.67
N ALA A 6 -10.30 14.05 8.71
CA ALA A 6 -11.73 13.74 8.72
C ALA A 6 -12.15 12.79 9.86
N LEU A 7 -11.18 12.13 10.51
CA LEU A 7 -11.38 11.24 11.63
C LEU A 7 -10.86 11.82 12.95
N ASN A 8 -10.34 13.06 12.95
CA ASN A 8 -9.63 13.66 14.08
C ASN A 8 -8.55 12.73 14.67
N ALA A 9 -7.78 12.09 13.78
CA ALA A 9 -6.78 11.09 14.15
C ALA A 9 -5.34 11.61 13.97
N GLU A 10 -4.46 11.16 14.84
CA GLU A 10 -3.01 11.23 14.61
C GLU A 10 -2.62 10.32 13.45
N TYR A 11 -1.52 10.66 12.75
CA TYR A 11 -1.09 9.86 11.60
C TYR A 11 0.43 9.92 11.39
N HIS A 12 1.00 8.80 10.97
CA HIS A 12 2.33 8.71 10.38
C HIS A 12 2.21 8.40 8.88
N VAL A 13 3.15 8.89 8.08
CA VAL A 13 3.27 8.54 6.66
C VAL A 13 4.66 7.97 6.41
N ILE A 14 4.70 6.71 6.00
CA ILE A 14 5.90 6.04 5.53
C ILE A 14 5.68 5.77 4.04
N ALA A 15 6.26 6.61 3.20
CA ALA A 15 6.09 6.54 1.75
C ALA A 15 7.31 7.09 1.02
N ALA A 16 7.66 6.44 -0.08
CA ALA A 16 8.71 6.87 -0.99
C ALA A 16 8.26 6.68 -2.44
N GLY A 17 8.44 7.71 -3.26
CA GLY A 17 8.08 7.67 -4.68
C GLY A 17 8.86 6.59 -5.42
N GLY A 18 8.18 5.78 -6.23
CA GLY A 18 8.81 4.69 -6.98
C GLY A 18 9.16 3.45 -6.15
N TRP A 19 8.99 3.45 -4.82
CA TRP A 19 9.34 2.30 -3.99
C TRP A 19 8.23 1.22 -4.03
N PRO A 20 8.59 -0.05 -4.23
CA PRO A 20 7.70 -1.20 -4.31
C PRO A 20 7.53 -1.92 -2.97
N ILE A 21 6.79 -3.03 -3.02
CA ILE A 21 6.80 -4.10 -2.00
C ILE A 21 8.04 -4.97 -2.17
N TYR A 22 8.40 -5.31 -3.41
CA TYR A 22 9.51 -6.18 -3.75
C TYR A 22 10.46 -5.54 -4.77
N LYS A 23 9.98 -5.14 -5.94
CA LYS A 23 10.86 -4.64 -7.02
C LYS A 23 10.21 -3.53 -7.84
N SER A 24 11.04 -2.61 -8.31
CA SER A 24 10.63 -1.44 -9.07
C SER A 24 11.69 -1.11 -10.11
N LYS A 25 11.26 -0.52 -11.23
CA LYS A 25 12.16 0.10 -12.22
C LYS A 25 12.61 1.52 -11.83
N TYR A 26 12.01 2.09 -10.80
CA TYR A 26 12.24 3.48 -10.37
C TYR A 26 13.14 3.60 -9.13
N ALA A 27 13.27 2.53 -8.35
CA ALA A 27 14.04 2.53 -7.12
C ALA A 27 14.62 1.13 -6.84
N PRO A 28 15.86 1.05 -6.32
CA PRO A 28 16.48 -0.22 -5.94
C PRO A 28 16.09 -0.71 -4.54
N TYR A 29 15.20 0.01 -3.85
CA TYR A 29 14.83 -0.23 -2.45
C TYR A 29 13.34 -0.54 -2.35
N ALA A 30 12.95 -1.37 -1.38
CA ALA A 30 11.56 -1.70 -1.10
C ALA A 30 11.13 -1.22 0.30
N ILE A 31 9.88 -0.75 0.44
CA ILE A 31 9.37 -0.23 1.72
C ILE A 31 9.50 -1.25 2.86
N PRO A 32 9.19 -2.55 2.67
CA PRO A 32 9.29 -3.54 3.75
C PRO A 32 10.69 -3.65 4.38
N ASP A 33 11.75 -3.43 3.59
CA ASP A 33 13.14 -3.58 4.04
C ASP A 33 13.57 -2.45 4.97
N TYR A 34 12.90 -1.30 4.90
CA TYR A 34 13.23 -0.11 5.69
C TYR A 34 12.13 0.27 6.69
N TYR A 35 11.05 -0.51 6.79
CA TYR A 35 9.90 -0.19 7.64
C TYR A 35 10.24 -0.12 9.14
N ASP A 36 11.27 -0.85 9.59
CA ASP A 36 11.70 -0.82 10.99
C ASP A 36 12.71 0.29 11.29
N ASN A 37 12.97 1.18 10.35
CA ASN A 37 13.86 2.31 10.55
C ASN A 37 13.06 3.58 10.85
N THR A 38 13.65 4.47 11.63
CA THR A 38 13.10 5.81 11.92
C THR A 38 12.89 6.66 10.67
N ASP A 39 13.65 6.41 9.60
CA ASP A 39 13.53 7.06 8.30
C ASP A 39 13.87 6.08 7.16
N LEU A 40 13.33 6.33 5.95
CA LEU A 40 13.56 5.48 4.78
C LEU A 40 14.91 5.74 4.07
N PHE A 41 15.50 6.92 4.22
CA PHE A 41 16.58 7.42 3.36
C PHE A 41 17.88 7.77 4.10
N ARG A 42 17.79 8.23 5.34
CA ARG A 42 18.87 8.95 6.03
C ARG A 42 19.17 8.40 7.42
N ASN A 43 18.17 7.84 8.10
CA ASN A 43 18.33 7.35 9.46
C ASN A 43 17.85 5.91 9.59
N PHE A 44 18.83 5.00 9.59
CA PHE A 44 18.61 3.56 9.78
C PHE A 44 18.63 3.15 11.26
N THR A 45 18.50 4.11 12.19
CA THR A 45 18.24 3.80 13.59
C THR A 45 16.91 3.05 13.67
N PRO A 46 16.86 1.92 14.40
CA PRO A 46 15.61 1.19 14.59
C PRO A 46 14.51 2.07 15.16
N TRP A 47 13.32 1.99 14.56
CA TRP A 47 12.10 2.62 15.05
C TRP A 47 11.52 1.80 16.20
N ASP A 48 11.24 2.48 17.32
CA ASP A 48 10.51 1.88 18.42
C ASP A 48 9.00 1.85 18.10
N HIS A 49 8.52 0.70 17.61
CA HIS A 49 7.10 0.45 17.34
C HIS A 49 6.22 0.53 18.60
N GLY A 50 6.81 0.53 19.81
CA GLY A 50 6.09 0.76 21.07
C GLY A 50 5.69 2.22 21.29
N SER A 51 6.46 3.16 20.73
CA SER A 51 6.26 4.61 20.91
C SER A 51 5.04 5.16 20.15
N PHE A 52 4.60 4.48 19.09
CA PHE A 52 3.39 4.82 18.33
C PHE A 52 2.70 3.54 17.84
N ARG A 53 1.52 3.25 18.40
CA ARG A 53 0.72 2.06 18.08
C ARG A 53 -0.58 2.46 17.39
N PRO A 54 -0.62 2.48 16.04
CA PRO A 54 -1.84 2.88 15.34
C PRO A 54 -2.93 1.81 15.48
N ASP A 55 -4.17 2.23 15.70
CA ASP A 55 -5.35 1.35 15.66
C ASP A 55 -5.56 0.74 14.26
N LEU A 56 -5.06 1.45 13.23
CA LEU A 56 -5.24 1.10 11.83
C LEU A 56 -4.03 1.50 10.99
N ARG A 57 -3.58 0.59 10.13
CA ARG A 57 -2.62 0.86 9.05
C ARG A 57 -3.31 0.83 7.69
N VAL A 58 -2.91 1.75 6.82
CA VAL A 58 -3.36 1.81 5.42
C VAL A 58 -2.16 1.56 4.52
N VAL A 59 -2.20 0.49 3.72
CA VAL A 59 -1.11 0.11 2.82
C VAL A 59 -1.54 0.35 1.38
N THR A 60 -0.83 1.24 0.68
CA THR A 60 -1.11 1.64 -0.72
C THR A 60 0.03 1.25 -1.67
N LEU A 61 0.66 0.08 -1.44
CA LEU A 61 1.80 -0.40 -2.22
C LEU A 61 1.38 -1.36 -3.35
N GLY A 62 2.32 -1.70 -4.22
CA GLY A 62 2.14 -2.64 -5.32
C GLY A 62 2.14 -1.98 -6.71
N THR A 63 1.76 -0.71 -6.85
CA THR A 63 1.76 -0.04 -8.17
C THR A 63 3.12 -0.10 -8.86
N ASN A 64 4.22 0.09 -8.12
CA ASN A 64 5.56 0.09 -8.70
C ASN A 64 6.04 -1.32 -9.06
N ASP A 65 5.63 -2.33 -8.28
CA ASP A 65 5.83 -3.74 -8.61
C ASP A 65 5.16 -4.07 -9.94
N PHE A 66 3.88 -3.72 -10.10
CA PHE A 66 3.12 -4.01 -11.31
C PHE A 66 3.54 -3.18 -12.52
N SER A 67 4.05 -1.96 -12.29
CA SER A 67 4.70 -1.17 -13.34
C SER A 67 6.02 -1.80 -13.83
N TYR A 68 6.76 -2.49 -12.95
CA TYR A 68 7.94 -3.26 -13.31
C TYR A 68 7.56 -4.58 -14.02
N LEU A 69 6.58 -5.32 -13.50
CA LEU A 69 6.11 -6.57 -14.12
C LEU A 69 5.63 -6.34 -15.55
N ALA A 70 4.95 -5.22 -15.82
CA ALA A 70 4.46 -4.87 -17.15
C ALA A 70 5.57 -4.70 -18.22
N ASP A 71 6.82 -4.49 -17.80
CA ASP A 71 7.97 -4.36 -18.71
C ASP A 71 8.70 -5.69 -18.94
N LEU A 72 8.31 -6.77 -18.25
CA LEU A 72 8.98 -8.07 -18.34
C LEU A 72 8.40 -8.95 -19.45
N PRO A 73 9.20 -9.89 -19.99
CA PRO A 73 8.68 -11.01 -20.79
C PRO A 73 7.66 -11.85 -20.02
N GLU A 74 6.63 -12.34 -20.69
CA GLU A 74 5.48 -13.07 -20.10
C GLU A 74 5.92 -14.31 -19.29
N ASP A 75 6.94 -15.04 -19.76
CA ASP A 75 7.50 -16.22 -19.09
C ASP A 75 8.17 -15.89 -17.75
N VAL A 76 8.65 -14.65 -17.59
CA VAL A 76 9.28 -14.15 -16.36
C VAL A 76 8.25 -13.51 -15.43
N GLN A 77 7.20 -12.89 -15.99
CA GLN A 77 6.16 -12.19 -15.23
C GLN A 77 5.52 -13.07 -14.16
N ALA A 78 5.14 -14.31 -14.48
CA ALA A 78 4.49 -15.21 -13.54
C ALA A 78 5.37 -15.48 -12.30
N LYS A 79 6.66 -15.74 -12.52
CA LYS A 79 7.61 -15.99 -11.43
C LYS A 79 7.81 -14.75 -10.55
N GLU A 80 7.99 -13.58 -11.17
CA GLU A 80 8.21 -12.33 -10.43
C GLU A 80 6.93 -11.89 -9.69
N ARG A 81 5.74 -12.12 -10.26
CA ARG A 81 4.44 -11.88 -9.59
C ARG A 81 4.29 -12.71 -8.31
N GLU A 82 4.68 -13.99 -8.34
CA GLU A 82 4.62 -14.83 -7.15
C GLU A 82 5.60 -14.35 -6.06
N GLU A 83 6.79 -13.84 -6.42
CA GLU A 83 7.69 -13.22 -5.45
C GLU A 83 7.12 -11.92 -4.87
N VAL A 84 6.44 -11.09 -5.69
CA VAL A 84 5.70 -9.91 -5.19
C VAL A 84 4.66 -10.35 -4.16
N LYS A 85 3.85 -11.36 -4.48
CA LYS A 85 2.82 -11.89 -3.57
C LYS A 85 3.42 -12.38 -2.26
N LYS A 86 4.46 -13.23 -2.32
CA LYS A 86 5.16 -13.76 -1.15
C LYS A 86 5.70 -12.66 -0.24
N ARG A 87 6.34 -11.63 -0.82
CA ARG A 87 6.85 -10.47 -0.09
C ARG A 87 5.72 -9.63 0.50
N PHE A 88 4.62 -9.48 -0.22
CA PHE A 88 3.44 -8.77 0.28
C PHE A 88 2.82 -9.51 1.48
N VAL A 89 2.64 -10.83 1.39
CA VAL A 89 2.14 -11.65 2.49
C VAL A 89 3.04 -11.52 3.72
N ALA A 90 4.36 -11.64 3.55
CA ALA A 90 5.32 -11.51 4.65
C ALA A 90 5.24 -10.13 5.32
N PHE A 91 5.16 -9.06 4.52
CA PHE A 91 5.05 -7.71 5.05
C PHE A 91 3.74 -7.48 5.80
N VAL A 92 2.60 -7.91 5.25
CA VAL A 92 1.30 -7.75 5.92
C VAL A 92 1.23 -8.58 7.21
N LYS A 93 1.76 -9.80 7.23
CA LYS A 93 1.88 -10.61 8.45
C LYS A 93 2.72 -9.91 9.51
N LYS A 94 3.88 -9.34 9.13
CA LYS A 94 4.70 -8.52 10.03
C LYS A 94 3.91 -7.35 10.62
N LEU A 95 3.15 -6.62 9.79
CA LEU A 95 2.32 -5.51 10.25
C LEU A 95 1.20 -5.96 11.21
N LEU A 96 0.58 -7.12 10.97
CA LEU A 96 -0.43 -7.69 11.86
C LEU A 96 0.16 -8.08 13.22
N CYS A 97 1.39 -8.59 13.26
CA CYS A 97 2.10 -8.88 14.52
C CYS A 97 2.36 -7.63 15.36
N LEU A 98 2.39 -6.44 14.75
CA LEU A 98 2.49 -5.16 15.47
C LEU A 98 1.13 -4.69 16.05
N GLY A 99 0.05 -5.44 15.82
CA GLY A 99 -1.31 -5.17 16.32
C GLY A 99 -2.08 -4.15 15.48
N GLY A 100 -3.38 -4.01 15.74
CA GLY A 100 -4.26 -3.10 15.00
C GLY A 100 -4.74 -3.66 13.65
N LYS A 101 -5.69 -2.96 13.04
CA LYS A 101 -6.31 -3.35 11.76
C LYS A 101 -5.44 -2.91 10.58
N ILE A 102 -5.62 -3.54 9.42
CA ILE A 102 -4.94 -3.18 8.16
C ILE A 102 -5.95 -3.08 7.03
N ILE A 103 -5.86 -2.02 6.22
CA ILE A 103 -6.55 -1.92 4.93
C ILE A 103 -5.50 -1.88 3.82
N LEU A 104 -5.57 -2.86 2.90
CA LEU A 104 -4.84 -2.84 1.65
C LEU A 104 -5.67 -2.05 0.63
N VAL A 105 -5.17 -0.89 0.19
CA VAL A 105 -5.87 0.02 -0.72
C VAL A 105 -5.20 0.01 -2.08
N TYR A 106 -5.97 -0.31 -3.12
CA TYR A 106 -5.48 -0.41 -4.50
C TYR A 106 -6.42 0.31 -5.49
N GLY A 107 -6.00 0.44 -6.75
CA GLY A 107 -6.84 0.99 -7.83
C GLY A 107 -6.62 2.47 -8.14
N PHE A 108 -5.64 3.13 -7.53
CA PHE A 108 -5.25 4.50 -7.93
C PHE A 108 -4.72 4.56 -9.38
N PHE A 109 -4.17 3.45 -9.87
CA PHE A 109 -3.66 3.22 -11.21
C PHE A 109 -4.31 1.98 -11.83
N GLU A 110 -4.34 1.90 -13.16
CA GLU A 110 -5.01 0.82 -13.90
C GLU A 110 -4.10 -0.39 -14.08
N TYR A 111 -3.90 -1.13 -12.98
CA TYR A 111 -3.27 -2.44 -12.97
C TYR A 111 -4.27 -3.46 -12.40
N PRO A 112 -5.15 -4.07 -13.22
CA PRO A 112 -6.19 -4.98 -12.74
C PRO A 112 -5.64 -6.14 -11.90
N ASP A 113 -4.51 -6.71 -12.32
CA ASP A 113 -3.88 -7.83 -11.62
C ASP A 113 -3.32 -7.46 -10.23
N LEU A 114 -3.06 -6.18 -9.96
CA LEU A 114 -2.74 -5.73 -8.60
C LEU A 114 -3.94 -5.92 -7.66
N GLY A 115 -5.16 -5.66 -8.15
CA GLY A 115 -6.37 -5.92 -7.38
C GLY A 115 -6.55 -7.42 -7.10
N VAL A 116 -6.34 -8.26 -8.11
CA VAL A 116 -6.40 -9.72 -7.98
C VAL A 116 -5.39 -10.22 -6.95
N LEU A 117 -4.10 -9.84 -7.09
CA LEU A 117 -3.06 -10.21 -6.15
C LEU A 117 -3.36 -9.70 -4.74
N THR A 118 -3.93 -8.51 -4.59
CA THR A 118 -4.30 -7.96 -3.27
C THR A 118 -5.40 -8.78 -2.59
N GLU A 119 -6.41 -9.25 -3.33
CA GLU A 119 -7.42 -10.16 -2.79
C GLU A 119 -6.87 -11.57 -2.51
N GLU A 120 -5.92 -12.05 -3.33
CA GLU A 120 -5.18 -13.30 -3.05
C GLU A 120 -4.39 -13.21 -1.75
N VAL A 121 -3.66 -12.11 -1.52
CA VAL A 121 -2.92 -11.85 -0.27
C VAL A 121 -3.87 -11.84 0.93
N LYS A 122 -5.02 -11.16 0.81
CA LYS A 122 -6.04 -11.16 1.86
C LYS A 122 -6.55 -12.56 2.17
N LYS A 123 -6.88 -13.33 1.12
CA LYS A 123 -7.37 -14.71 1.26
C LYS A 123 -6.33 -15.64 1.88
N GLU A 124 -5.06 -15.48 1.54
CA GLU A 124 -3.97 -16.31 2.09
C GLU A 124 -3.69 -16.01 3.56
N ILE A 125 -3.82 -14.76 3.98
CA ILE A 125 -3.61 -14.36 5.38
C ILE A 125 -4.81 -14.70 6.25
N ASP A 126 -6.04 -14.63 5.71
CA ASP A 126 -7.30 -14.98 6.37
C ASP A 126 -7.41 -14.44 7.81
N SER A 127 -7.27 -13.12 7.95
CA SER A 127 -7.33 -12.43 9.24
C SER A 127 -8.58 -11.54 9.33
N PRO A 128 -9.31 -11.55 10.47
CA PRO A 128 -10.45 -10.66 10.68
C PRO A 128 -10.05 -9.18 10.77
N ASP A 129 -8.76 -8.90 10.96
CA ASP A 129 -8.22 -7.54 11.04
C ASP A 129 -7.61 -7.06 9.72
N LEU A 130 -7.70 -7.85 8.65
CA LEU A 130 -7.21 -7.50 7.32
C LEU A 130 -8.35 -7.24 6.33
N TYR A 131 -8.38 -6.03 5.80
CA TYR A 131 -9.38 -5.56 4.86
C TYR A 131 -8.74 -5.14 3.53
N THR A 132 -9.58 -5.07 2.50
CA THR A 132 -9.20 -4.57 1.17
C THR A 132 -10.16 -3.48 0.75
N LEU A 133 -9.66 -2.48 0.05
CA LEU A 133 -10.46 -1.37 -0.46
C LEU A 133 -9.95 -0.90 -1.82
N GLN A 134 -10.71 -1.20 -2.88
CA GLN A 134 -10.47 -0.60 -4.18
C GLN A 134 -10.92 0.87 -4.20
N VAL A 135 -10.12 1.77 -4.76
CA VAL A 135 -10.49 3.16 -5.05
C VAL A 135 -10.60 3.39 -6.57
N GLN A 136 -11.11 4.56 -6.96
CA GLN A 136 -11.21 4.94 -8.38
C GLN A 136 -9.84 5.40 -8.91
N SER A 137 -9.51 5.01 -10.14
CA SER A 137 -8.25 5.35 -10.80
C SER A 137 -8.20 6.82 -11.19
N ALA A 138 -7.00 7.39 -11.25
CA ALA A 138 -6.82 8.77 -11.71
C ALA A 138 -7.23 8.96 -13.18
N ALA A 139 -7.04 7.93 -14.02
CA ALA A 139 -7.47 7.91 -15.41
C ALA A 139 -9.00 7.97 -15.52
N SER A 140 -9.72 7.13 -14.77
CA SER A 140 -11.20 7.11 -14.76
C SER A 140 -11.83 8.45 -14.32
N LEU A 141 -11.10 9.24 -13.54
CA LEU A 141 -11.54 10.55 -13.07
C LEU A 141 -11.04 11.71 -13.92
N SER A 142 -10.24 11.43 -14.96
CA SER A 142 -9.53 12.41 -15.79
C SER A 142 -8.74 13.41 -14.95
N ASP A 143 -8.03 12.90 -13.94
CA ASP A 143 -7.28 13.70 -12.96
C ASP A 143 -5.85 13.16 -12.78
N VAL A 144 -5.18 12.91 -13.89
CA VAL A 144 -3.76 12.57 -13.93
C VAL A 144 -2.93 13.87 -13.95
N ARG A 145 -1.92 13.97 -13.08
CA ARG A 145 -0.99 15.11 -12.97
C ARG A 145 0.43 14.57 -12.92
N ALA A 146 1.24 14.90 -13.93
CA ALA A 146 2.61 14.37 -14.07
C ALA A 146 2.69 12.82 -13.92
N GLY A 147 1.70 12.10 -14.47
CA GLY A 147 1.61 10.65 -14.34
C GLY A 147 1.04 10.13 -13.02
N HIS A 148 0.63 10.99 -12.08
CA HIS A 148 0.14 10.61 -10.75
C HIS A 148 -1.30 11.05 -10.47
N PRO A 149 -1.97 10.48 -9.44
CA PRO A 149 -3.27 10.95 -8.96
C PRO A 149 -3.27 12.43 -8.57
N GLY A 150 -4.19 13.19 -9.15
CA GLY A 150 -4.44 14.58 -8.79
C GLY A 150 -5.32 14.74 -7.56
N LYS A 151 -5.68 16.01 -7.31
CA LYS A 151 -6.46 16.42 -6.14
C LYS A 151 -7.86 15.80 -6.10
N LYS A 152 -8.53 15.64 -7.24
CA LYS A 152 -9.88 15.05 -7.31
C LYS A 152 -9.82 13.56 -6.99
N THR A 153 -8.82 12.84 -7.48
CA THR A 153 -8.60 11.42 -7.16
C THR A 153 -8.32 11.23 -5.67
N HIS A 154 -7.39 12.00 -5.10
CA HIS A 154 -7.15 11.97 -3.65
C HIS A 154 -8.41 12.32 -2.84
N ARG A 155 -9.25 13.25 -3.34
CA ARG A 155 -10.53 13.60 -2.71
C ARG A 155 -11.51 12.43 -2.68
N LYS A 156 -11.70 11.75 -3.81
CA LYS A 156 -12.59 10.59 -3.89
C LYS A 156 -12.08 9.41 -3.05
N ALA A 157 -10.78 9.16 -3.07
CA ALA A 157 -10.17 8.11 -2.27
C ALA A 157 -10.33 8.38 -0.76
N PHE A 158 -10.10 9.61 -0.27
CA PHE A 158 -10.31 9.89 1.16
C PHE A 158 -11.76 9.69 1.56
N GLN A 159 -12.73 10.14 0.74
CA GLN A 159 -14.16 10.01 1.08
C GLN A 159 -14.51 8.54 1.29
N LYS A 160 -14.11 7.69 0.34
CA LYS A 160 -14.35 6.25 0.41
C LYS A 160 -13.64 5.62 1.60
N LEU A 161 -12.36 5.96 1.81
CA LEU A 161 -11.55 5.41 2.90
C LEU A 161 -12.06 5.84 4.29
N SER A 162 -12.35 7.12 4.50
CA SER A 162 -12.91 7.62 5.78
C SER A 162 -14.25 6.98 6.11
N SER A 163 -15.14 6.83 5.12
CA SER A 163 -16.41 6.11 5.31
C SER A 163 -16.20 4.63 5.61
N PHE A 164 -15.19 3.99 5.00
CA PHE A 164 -14.86 2.60 5.29
C PHE A 164 -14.35 2.42 6.71
N ILE A 165 -13.42 3.27 7.14
CA ILE A 165 -12.79 3.21 8.46
C ILE A 165 -13.84 3.33 9.58
N LYS A 166 -14.77 4.29 9.47
CA LYS A 166 -15.87 4.48 10.44
C LYS A 166 -16.82 3.29 10.61
N ARG A 167 -16.74 2.27 9.74
CA ARG A 167 -17.56 1.05 9.84
C ARG A 167 -16.81 -0.11 10.50
N ILE A 168 -15.48 -0.06 10.53
CA ILE A 168 -14.64 -1.16 11.03
C ILE A 168 -13.92 -0.80 12.33
N LEU A 169 -13.97 0.48 12.72
CA LEU A 169 -13.60 1.03 14.02
C LEU A 169 -14.85 1.68 14.62
#